data_AF-A0A2D5AS32-F1
#
_entry.id   AF-A0A2D5AS32-F1
#
_cell.length_a   1.000
_cell.length_b   1.000
_cell.length_c   1.000
_cell.angle_alpha   90.00
_cell.angle_beta   90.00
_cell.angle_gamma   90.00
#
_symmetry.space_group_name_H-M   'P 1'
#
loop_
_entity.id
_entity.type
_entity.pdbx_description
1 polymer ?
#
loop_
_entity_poly.entity_id
_entity_poly.type
_entity_poly.pdbx_seq_one_letter_code
_entity_poly.pdbx_strand_id
1 'polypeptide(L)'
;MTRASVVLATVIASMILVVALLLRSLVAEQTLVLEDPGKETPGLSFESVRVSDAPDPAPVPTASLSGEIDPSSQEEGVAGREWTRLNNETAELLRSKAHERAVEGFRRCHDARPENDIFRRNLAEALARWARELHEQQKLAAAIAALEEVLELAPEREDHETQRSLLERWRAQFSVEQDHWHEGSDLFTLSFDTDRRDILHNSQDVLDHLEKSYEELRLWFGADPVREGGRRPIRVVLYDSDEFDHVTGLGDWAGGVFDGTVRVSVDDLRVGNWKATLKHELVHAFLFEIGGRSVPGWLNEGLAQLLENQAGEVDRARARLRRDGVVFELEGLEGSLVGWDDTQAISRAYAQTLVWADDLRANYGEEALRRMVHAAGEGQEVGVAFEEWTSVPLSFAYRSFRERLFR
;
A
#
# COMPACT_ATOMS: atom_id res chain seq x y z
N MET A 1 1.96 -22.72 -64.94
CA MET A 1 1.75 -21.89 -63.74
C MET A 1 0.40 -21.22 -63.86
N THR A 2 -0.49 -21.41 -62.88
CA THR A 2 -1.85 -20.87 -62.92
C THR A 2 -1.85 -19.37 -62.64
N ARG A 3 -2.85 -18.63 -63.15
CA ARG A 3 -3.00 -17.18 -62.89
C ARG A 3 -2.97 -16.85 -61.38
N ALA A 4 -3.42 -17.77 -60.52
CA ALA A 4 -3.34 -17.65 -59.07
C ALA A 4 -1.90 -17.62 -58.53
N SER A 5 -0.98 -18.41 -59.11
CA SER A 5 0.44 -18.44 -58.70
C SER A 5 1.18 -17.15 -59.05
N VAL A 6 0.78 -16.46 -60.13
CA VAL A 6 1.37 -15.18 -60.54
C VAL A 6 0.90 -14.04 -59.63
N VAL A 7 -0.39 -14.05 -59.25
CA VAL A 7 -0.94 -13.04 -58.32
C VAL A 7 -0.32 -13.17 -56.94
N LEU A 8 -0.18 -14.39 -56.40
CA LEU A 8 0.44 -14.62 -55.09
C LEU A 8 1.92 -14.20 -55.07
N ALA A 9 2.68 -14.50 -56.13
CA ALA A 9 4.07 -14.05 -56.25
C ALA A 9 4.19 -12.51 -56.32
N THR A 10 3.23 -11.84 -56.96
CA THR A 10 3.21 -10.37 -57.08
C THR A 10 2.87 -9.70 -55.75
N VAL A 11 1.94 -10.27 -54.97
CA VAL A 11 1.59 -9.77 -53.63
C VAL A 11 2.77 -9.94 -52.65
N ILE A 12 3.44 -11.10 -52.66
CA ILE A 12 4.60 -11.35 -51.80
C ILE A 12 5.76 -10.41 -52.15
N ALA A 13 6.05 -10.21 -53.44
CA ALA A 13 7.08 -9.27 -53.88
C ALA A 13 6.76 -7.81 -53.47
N SER A 14 5.48 -7.42 -53.50
CA SER A 14 5.03 -6.10 -53.07
C SER A 14 5.13 -5.90 -51.55
N MET A 15 4.81 -6.93 -50.75
CA MET A 15 4.97 -6.89 -49.29
C MET A 15 6.45 -6.81 -48.88
N ILE A 16 7.34 -7.56 -49.55
CA ILE A 16 8.79 -7.51 -49.29
C ILE A 16 9.34 -6.11 -49.60
N LEU A 17 8.86 -5.46 -50.66
CA LEU A 17 9.27 -4.09 -51.01
C LEU A 17 8.78 -3.07 -49.97
N VAL A 18 7.57 -3.21 -49.44
CA VAL A 18 7.03 -2.33 -48.39
C VAL A 18 7.80 -2.51 -47.07
N VAL A 19 8.12 -3.75 -46.68
CA VAL A 19 8.95 -4.03 -45.49
C VAL A 19 10.38 -3.49 -45.66
N ALA A 20 10.97 -3.60 -46.86
CA ALA A 20 12.29 -3.05 -47.14
C ALA A 20 12.32 -1.51 -47.15
N LEU A 21 11.23 -0.85 -47.57
CA LEU A 21 11.10 0.61 -47.51
C LEU A 21 10.87 1.10 -46.07
N LEU A 22 10.10 0.39 -45.26
CA LEU A 22 9.92 0.69 -43.83
C LEU A 22 11.21 0.50 -43.04
N LEU A 23 12.00 -0.55 -43.34
CA LEU A 23 13.31 -0.76 -42.74
C LEU A 23 14.34 0.30 -43.18
N ARG A 24 14.28 0.79 -44.43
CA ARG A 24 15.10 1.93 -44.88
C ARG A 24 14.70 3.24 -44.19
N SER A 25 13.41 3.43 -43.87
CA SER A 25 12.93 4.57 -43.09
C SER A 25 13.45 4.55 -41.65
N LEU A 26 13.39 3.37 -40.99
CA LEU A 26 13.90 3.20 -39.62
C LEU A 26 15.43 3.36 -39.51
N VAL A 27 16.18 2.98 -40.55
CA VAL A 27 17.65 3.12 -40.56
C VAL A 27 18.07 4.54 -40.97
N ALA A 28 17.26 5.28 -41.74
CA ALA A 28 17.54 6.67 -42.13
C ALA A 28 17.35 7.68 -40.98
N GLU A 29 16.59 7.34 -39.93
CA GLU A 29 16.42 8.18 -38.74
C GLU A 29 17.56 8.05 -37.71
N GLN A 30 18.56 7.19 -37.93
CA GLN A 30 19.72 7.04 -37.02
C GLN A 30 21.06 7.56 -37.61
N THR A 31 21.03 8.47 -38.56
CA THR A 31 22.24 9.19 -38.99
C THR A 31 22.56 10.36 -38.07
N LEU A 32 23.40 10.06 -37.07
CA LEU A 32 24.38 10.90 -36.38
C LEU A 32 24.48 12.37 -36.90
N VAL A 33 24.00 13.31 -36.09
CA VAL A 33 24.50 14.69 -36.09
C VAL A 33 25.64 14.73 -35.08
N LEU A 34 26.87 14.93 -35.57
CA LEU A 34 28.02 15.30 -34.75
C LEU A 34 27.81 16.74 -34.28
N GLU A 35 27.40 16.93 -33.03
CA GLU A 35 27.37 18.24 -32.37
C GLU A 35 28.73 18.59 -31.73
N ASP A 36 29.10 19.86 -31.93
CA ASP A 36 30.31 20.58 -31.52
C ASP A 36 30.39 20.74 -29.97
N PRO A 37 31.51 20.45 -29.29
CA PRO A 37 31.58 20.41 -27.82
C PRO A 37 31.72 21.81 -27.18
N GLY A 38 30.84 22.76 -27.52
CA GLY A 38 31.03 24.16 -27.11
C GLY A 38 29.81 25.09 -27.07
N LYS A 39 28.57 24.59 -27.10
CA LYS A 39 27.39 25.47 -26.93
C LYS A 39 26.45 24.94 -25.86
N GLU A 40 26.38 25.67 -24.75
CA GLU A 40 25.33 25.57 -23.75
C GLU A 40 23.97 25.83 -24.42
N THR A 41 23.10 24.83 -24.39
CA THR A 41 21.67 24.99 -24.66
C THR A 41 20.93 25.28 -23.35
N PRO A 42 19.88 26.13 -23.35
CA PRO A 42 19.19 26.52 -22.13
C PRO A 42 18.49 25.30 -21.53
N GLY A 43 18.75 25.04 -20.25
CA GLY A 43 18.26 23.87 -19.54
C GLY A 43 16.74 23.72 -19.62
N LEU A 44 16.30 22.61 -20.20
CA LEU A 44 15.05 21.99 -19.81
C LEU A 44 15.28 21.40 -18.42
N SER A 45 14.91 22.15 -17.40
CA SER A 45 14.73 21.62 -16.06
C SER A 45 13.61 20.58 -16.15
N PHE A 46 13.98 19.30 -16.20
CA PHE A 46 13.09 18.24 -15.77
C PHE A 46 12.87 18.46 -14.27
N GLU A 47 11.76 19.10 -13.95
CA GLU A 47 11.25 19.16 -12.60
C GLU A 47 11.08 17.70 -12.14
N SER A 48 11.78 17.35 -11.07
CA SER A 48 11.75 16.02 -10.46
C SER A 48 10.29 15.64 -10.19
N VAL A 49 9.81 14.62 -10.90
CA VAL A 49 8.54 13.97 -10.61
C VAL A 49 8.65 13.43 -9.19
N ARG A 50 7.86 14.00 -8.27
CA ARG A 50 7.75 13.49 -6.90
C ARG A 50 7.17 12.10 -7.00
N VAL A 51 7.91 11.10 -6.50
CA VAL A 51 7.33 9.77 -6.28
C VAL A 51 6.35 9.94 -5.14
N SER A 52 5.08 9.89 -5.48
CA SER A 52 3.98 10.12 -4.57
C SER A 52 3.96 9.08 -3.46
N ASP A 53 3.59 9.57 -2.28
CA ASP A 53 3.49 8.81 -1.05
C ASP A 53 2.48 7.67 -1.24
N ALA A 54 2.96 6.42 -1.37
CA ALA A 54 2.15 5.30 -0.94
C ALA A 54 1.66 5.64 0.47
N PRO A 55 0.35 5.63 0.76
CA PRO A 55 -0.08 5.87 2.12
C PRO A 55 0.40 4.67 2.92
N ASP A 56 1.52 4.84 3.62
CA ASP A 56 1.75 4.07 4.83
C ASP A 56 0.44 4.25 5.63
N PRO A 57 -0.21 3.18 6.10
CA PRO A 57 -1.26 3.30 7.11
C PRO A 57 -0.70 3.85 8.43
N ALA A 58 0.38 4.65 8.40
CA ALA A 58 0.94 5.39 9.51
C ALA A 58 -0.21 6.11 10.19
N PRO A 59 -0.49 5.78 11.47
CA PRO A 59 -1.54 6.47 12.19
C PRO A 59 -1.16 7.95 12.21
N VAL A 60 -2.01 8.79 11.63
CA VAL A 60 -1.98 10.22 11.91
C VAL A 60 -1.98 10.34 13.43
N PRO A 61 -0.95 10.97 14.04
CA PRO A 61 -0.82 11.01 15.49
C PRO A 61 -2.14 11.45 16.11
N THR A 62 -2.76 10.60 16.93
CA THR A 62 -3.88 11.04 17.75
C THR A 62 -3.36 12.10 18.71
N ALA A 63 -3.93 13.29 18.66
CA ALA A 63 -3.63 14.31 19.66
C ALA A 63 -3.96 13.75 21.04
N SER A 64 -3.11 14.07 22.02
CA SER A 64 -3.42 13.80 23.42
C SER A 64 -4.73 14.49 23.78
N LEU A 65 -5.61 13.79 24.51
CA LEU A 65 -6.80 14.41 25.10
C LEU A 65 -6.39 15.70 25.82
N SER A 66 -7.12 16.79 25.57
CA SER A 66 -6.94 18.00 26.37
C SER A 66 -7.34 17.64 27.80
N GLY A 67 -6.37 17.70 28.72
CA GLY A 67 -6.38 17.03 30.02
C GLY A 67 -7.66 17.17 30.86
N GLU A 68 -7.79 16.30 31.86
CA GLU A 68 -8.90 16.29 32.83
C GLU A 68 -9.15 17.70 33.39
N ILE A 69 -10.40 18.16 33.28
CA ILE A 69 -10.81 19.42 33.89
C ILE A 69 -11.07 19.15 35.37
N ASP A 70 -10.45 19.96 36.24
CA ASP A 70 -10.68 19.90 37.69
C ASP A 70 -12.15 20.27 38.00
N PRO A 71 -12.98 19.31 38.48
CA PRO A 71 -14.37 19.56 38.83
C PRO A 71 -14.54 20.47 40.06
N SER A 72 -13.45 20.79 40.77
CA SER A 72 -13.44 21.65 41.96
C SER A 72 -13.13 23.12 41.66
N SER A 73 -12.87 23.47 40.40
CA SER A 73 -12.69 24.85 39.98
C SER A 73 -13.92 25.71 40.35
N GLN A 74 -13.68 26.80 41.09
CA GLN A 74 -14.74 27.59 41.72
C GLN A 74 -15.58 28.42 40.71
N GLU A 75 -15.20 28.44 39.43
CA GLU A 75 -15.76 29.34 38.42
C GLU A 75 -17.08 28.84 37.79
N GLU A 76 -17.42 27.55 37.88
CA GLU A 76 -18.41 26.95 36.97
C GLU A 76 -19.85 26.76 37.52
N GLY A 77 -20.12 27.02 38.80
CA GLY A 77 -21.45 26.76 39.39
C GLY A 77 -21.86 25.27 39.38
N VAL A 78 -23.08 24.93 39.81
CA VAL A 78 -23.54 23.51 39.91
C VAL A 78 -23.66 22.85 38.53
N ALA A 79 -24.25 23.57 37.56
CA ALA A 79 -24.45 23.07 36.21
C ALA A 79 -23.13 22.89 35.44
N GLY A 80 -22.12 23.74 35.64
CA GLY A 80 -20.82 23.52 35.01
C GLY A 80 -20.07 22.31 35.57
N ARG A 81 -20.16 22.07 36.90
CA ARG A 81 -19.63 20.84 37.51
C ARG A 81 -20.26 19.56 36.96
N GLU A 82 -21.54 19.58 36.59
CA GLU A 82 -22.21 18.43 35.96
C GLU A 82 -21.62 18.12 34.58
N TRP A 83 -21.43 19.13 33.73
CA TRP A 83 -20.82 18.94 32.40
C TRP A 83 -19.34 18.57 32.48
N THR A 84 -18.60 19.13 33.43
CA THR A 84 -17.20 18.74 33.70
C THR A 84 -17.11 17.27 34.13
N ARG A 85 -18.04 16.80 34.97
CA ARG A 85 -18.12 15.38 35.33
C ARG A 85 -18.45 14.51 34.11
N LEU A 86 -19.45 14.88 33.30
CA LEU A 86 -19.80 14.15 32.10
C LEU A 86 -18.63 14.08 31.12
N ASN A 87 -17.89 15.18 30.91
CA ASN A 87 -16.70 15.21 30.07
C ASN A 87 -15.64 14.20 30.55
N ASN A 88 -15.36 14.15 31.86
CA ASN A 88 -14.38 13.24 32.42
C ASN A 88 -14.84 11.76 32.33
N GLU A 89 -16.12 11.48 32.57
CA GLU A 89 -16.71 10.14 32.35
C GLU A 89 -16.65 9.74 30.87
N THR A 90 -16.87 10.68 29.96
CA THR A 90 -16.81 10.46 28.50
C THR A 90 -15.39 10.22 28.01
N ALA A 91 -14.38 10.85 28.63
CA ALA A 91 -12.98 10.57 28.34
C ALA A 91 -12.60 9.10 28.59
N GLU A 92 -13.23 8.46 29.59
CA GLU A 92 -13.06 7.02 29.83
C GLU A 92 -13.71 6.15 28.74
N LEU A 93 -14.87 6.57 28.20
CA LEU A 93 -15.47 5.91 27.03
C LEU A 93 -14.53 5.98 25.82
N LEU A 94 -13.89 7.13 25.60
CA LEU A 94 -12.93 7.27 24.51
C LEU A 94 -11.69 6.39 24.70
N ARG A 95 -11.16 6.32 25.92
CA ARG A 95 -10.03 5.43 26.26
C ARG A 95 -10.36 3.96 26.08
N SER A 96 -11.60 3.56 26.37
CA SER A 96 -12.10 2.20 26.17
C SER A 96 -12.56 1.92 24.73
N LYS A 97 -12.22 2.80 23.76
CA LYS A 97 -12.57 2.68 22.33
C LYS A 97 -14.08 2.64 22.04
N ALA A 98 -14.92 3.09 22.97
CA ALA A 98 -16.35 3.26 22.73
C ALA A 98 -16.61 4.59 22.00
N HIS A 99 -16.04 4.74 20.79
CA HIS A 99 -15.93 6.04 20.11
C HIS A 99 -17.28 6.69 19.81
N GLU A 100 -18.28 5.94 19.31
CA GLU A 100 -19.63 6.47 19.04
C GLU A 100 -20.27 7.09 20.29
N ARG A 101 -20.23 6.36 21.42
CA ARG A 101 -20.76 6.83 22.71
C ARG A 101 -19.95 8.00 23.26
N ALA A 102 -18.64 8.01 23.02
CA ALA A 102 -17.78 9.13 23.42
C ALA A 102 -18.13 10.41 22.65
N VAL A 103 -18.35 10.30 21.33
CA VAL A 103 -18.80 11.42 20.49
C VAL A 103 -20.14 11.96 20.99
N GLU A 104 -21.12 11.09 21.30
CA GLU A 104 -22.40 11.51 21.86
C GLU A 104 -22.24 12.29 23.18
N GLY A 105 -21.42 11.76 24.10
CA GLY A 105 -21.15 12.40 25.39
C GLY A 105 -20.48 13.77 25.26
N PHE A 106 -19.42 13.87 24.45
CA PHE A 106 -18.72 15.13 24.25
C PHE A 106 -19.55 16.15 23.47
N ARG A 107 -20.39 15.70 22.53
CA ARG A 107 -21.32 16.57 21.81
C ARG A 107 -22.31 17.20 22.76
N ARG A 108 -22.88 16.43 23.70
CA ARG A 108 -23.74 16.98 24.75
C ARG A 108 -23.03 18.03 25.62
N CYS A 109 -21.76 17.81 25.97
CA CYS A 109 -20.98 18.81 26.71
C CYS A 109 -20.76 20.09 25.89
N HIS A 110 -20.40 19.96 24.61
CA HIS A 110 -20.16 21.09 23.72
C HIS A 110 -21.45 21.87 23.44
N ASP A 111 -22.57 21.20 23.13
CA ASP A 111 -23.86 21.84 22.88
C ASP A 111 -24.37 22.61 24.10
N ALA A 112 -24.11 22.10 25.30
CA ALA A 112 -24.49 22.75 26.54
C ALA A 112 -23.61 23.96 26.89
N ARG A 113 -22.34 23.94 26.46
CA ARG A 113 -21.33 24.97 26.73
C ARG A 113 -20.43 25.20 25.51
N PRO A 114 -20.94 25.83 24.43
CA PRO A 114 -20.18 26.02 23.19
C PRO A 114 -18.93 26.88 23.37
N GLU A 115 -18.92 27.74 24.40
CA GLU A 115 -17.81 28.63 24.76
C GLU A 115 -16.62 27.90 25.42
N ASN A 116 -16.79 26.66 25.86
CA ASN A 116 -15.73 25.90 26.52
C ASN A 116 -14.82 25.20 25.50
N ASP A 117 -13.61 25.75 25.33
CA ASP A 117 -12.61 25.23 24.41
C ASP A 117 -12.19 23.78 24.68
N ILE A 118 -12.23 23.32 25.94
CA ILE A 118 -11.83 21.95 26.27
C ILE A 118 -12.88 20.95 25.77
N PHE A 119 -14.17 21.25 25.93
CA PHE A 119 -15.24 20.41 25.40
C PHE A 119 -15.20 20.33 23.87
N ARG A 120 -14.98 21.48 23.21
CA ARG A 120 -14.79 21.55 21.76
C ARG A 120 -13.63 20.67 21.29
N ARG A 121 -12.46 20.80 21.92
CA ARG A 121 -11.26 20.00 21.58
C ARG A 121 -11.44 18.51 21.83
N ASN A 122 -12.10 18.14 22.93
CA ASN A 122 -12.36 16.73 23.24
C ASN A 122 -13.37 16.11 22.27
N LEU A 123 -14.40 16.85 21.85
CA LEU A 123 -15.30 16.41 20.79
C LEU A 123 -14.55 16.21 19.46
N ALA A 124 -13.71 17.18 19.06
CA ALA A 124 -12.91 17.07 17.84
C ALA A 124 -11.98 15.83 17.87
N GLU A 125 -11.33 15.55 19.01
CA GLU A 125 -10.51 14.35 19.15
C GLU A 125 -11.32 13.06 19.10
N ALA A 126 -12.50 13.03 19.73
CA ALA A 126 -13.38 11.88 19.68
C ALA A 126 -13.89 11.60 18.26
N LEU A 127 -14.28 12.65 17.52
CA LEU A 127 -14.68 12.57 16.13
C LEU A 127 -13.54 12.06 15.25
N ALA A 128 -12.32 12.56 15.42
CA ALA A 128 -11.16 12.10 14.64
C ALA A 128 -10.86 10.60 14.85
N ARG A 129 -11.06 10.07 16.07
CA ARG A 129 -10.92 8.62 16.34
C ARG A 129 -12.06 7.82 15.77
N TRP A 130 -13.29 8.31 15.92
CA TRP A 130 -14.47 7.65 15.39
C TRP A 130 -14.47 7.61 13.87
N ALA A 131 -14.05 8.69 13.21
CA ALA A 131 -13.92 8.77 11.75
C ALA A 131 -12.99 7.68 11.20
N ARG A 132 -11.86 7.43 11.87
CA ARG A 132 -10.93 6.33 11.51
C ARG A 132 -11.59 4.96 11.69
N GLU A 133 -12.26 4.73 12.81
CA GLU A 133 -12.99 3.46 13.04
C GLU A 133 -14.11 3.25 12.01
N LEU A 134 -14.83 4.30 11.64
CA LEU A 134 -15.85 4.26 10.58
C LEU A 134 -15.22 3.91 9.23
N HIS A 135 -14.05 4.47 8.92
CA HIS A 135 -13.30 4.14 7.70
C HIS A 135 -12.86 2.67 7.69
N GLU A 136 -12.29 2.17 8.79
CA GLU A 136 -11.94 0.75 8.95
C GLU A 136 -13.17 -0.17 8.75
N GLN A 137 -14.34 0.26 9.25
CA GLN A 137 -15.62 -0.43 9.06
C GLN A 137 -16.22 -0.28 7.65
N GLN A 138 -15.55 0.42 6.73
CA GLN A 138 -16.00 0.73 5.37
C GLN A 138 -17.25 1.62 5.31
N LYS A 139 -17.54 2.39 6.37
CA LYS A 139 -18.63 3.37 6.42
C LYS A 139 -18.13 4.73 5.95
N LEU A 140 -17.69 4.78 4.69
CA LEU A 140 -16.90 5.88 4.15
C LEU A 140 -17.63 7.24 4.20
N ALA A 141 -18.92 7.28 3.85
CA ALA A 141 -19.72 8.51 3.95
C ALA A 141 -19.78 9.08 5.39
N ALA A 142 -19.93 8.21 6.39
CA ALA A 142 -19.97 8.62 7.79
C ALA A 142 -18.58 9.05 8.30
N ALA A 143 -17.52 8.37 7.84
CA ALA A 143 -16.13 8.74 8.14
C ALA A 143 -15.79 10.13 7.60
N ILE A 144 -16.17 10.41 6.34
CA ILE A 144 -16.03 11.72 5.68
C ILE A 144 -16.77 12.80 6.48
N ALA A 145 -18.05 12.58 6.80
CA ALA A 145 -18.84 13.55 7.55
C ALA A 145 -18.25 13.86 8.94
N ALA A 146 -17.78 12.83 9.66
CA ALA A 146 -17.12 13.01 10.95
C ALA A 146 -15.82 13.81 10.83
N LEU A 147 -15.04 13.58 9.77
CA LEU A 147 -13.77 14.27 9.54
C LEU A 147 -13.95 15.72 9.05
N GLU A 148 -14.99 15.99 8.26
CA GLU A 148 -15.42 17.35 7.92
C GLU A 148 -15.73 18.15 9.19
N GLU A 149 -16.48 17.56 10.12
CA GLU A 149 -16.80 18.19 11.40
C GLU A 149 -15.53 18.49 12.23
N VAL A 150 -14.53 17.61 12.21
CA VAL A 150 -13.23 17.87 12.89
C VAL A 150 -12.56 19.13 12.34
N LEU A 151 -12.49 19.27 11.02
CA LEU A 151 -11.83 20.41 10.36
C LEU A 151 -12.58 21.73 10.59
N GLU A 152 -13.91 21.67 10.71
CA GLU A 152 -14.73 22.84 11.06
C GLU A 152 -14.60 23.21 12.55
N LEU A 153 -14.63 22.22 13.43
CA LEU A 153 -14.71 22.41 14.88
C LEU A 153 -13.38 22.85 15.50
N ALA A 154 -12.25 22.41 14.93
CA ALA A 154 -10.93 22.66 15.49
C ALA A 154 -9.87 22.96 14.40
N PRO A 155 -9.98 24.10 13.70
CA PRO A 155 -9.03 24.50 12.66
C PRO A 155 -7.61 24.76 13.19
N GLU A 156 -7.45 24.92 14.50
CA GLU A 156 -6.17 25.20 15.16
C GLU A 156 -5.35 23.95 15.51
N ARG A 157 -5.84 22.75 15.21
CA ARG A 157 -5.15 21.49 15.53
C ARG A 157 -3.82 21.39 14.80
N GLU A 158 -2.83 20.81 15.48
CA GLU A 158 -1.50 20.56 14.89
C GLU A 158 -1.58 19.60 13.69
N ASP A 159 -2.47 18.60 13.75
CA ASP A 159 -2.70 17.62 12.68
C ASP A 159 -3.71 18.10 11.61
N HIS A 160 -4.10 19.38 11.60
CA HIS A 160 -5.13 19.89 10.69
C HIS A 160 -4.85 19.61 9.21
N GLU A 161 -3.62 19.85 8.74
CA GLU A 161 -3.27 19.58 7.34
C GLU A 161 -3.34 18.09 7.03
N THR A 162 -2.84 17.25 7.94
CA THR A 162 -2.90 15.79 7.79
C THR A 162 -4.33 15.29 7.74
N GLN A 163 -5.23 15.81 8.58
CA GLN A 163 -6.66 15.50 8.54
C GLN A 163 -7.33 15.99 7.25
N ARG A 164 -6.91 17.15 6.71
CA ARG A 164 -7.41 17.66 5.41
C ARG A 164 -7.00 16.74 4.26
N SER A 165 -5.73 16.37 4.17
CA SER A 165 -5.24 15.44 3.14
C SER A 165 -5.90 14.05 3.27
N LEU A 166 -6.16 13.59 4.50
CA LEU A 166 -6.93 12.36 4.73
C LEU A 166 -8.36 12.48 4.21
N LEU A 167 -9.05 13.61 4.46
CA LEU A 167 -10.40 13.86 3.97
C LEU A 167 -10.45 13.90 2.43
N GLU A 168 -9.47 14.53 1.78
CA GLU A 168 -9.38 14.57 0.32
C GLU A 168 -9.24 13.16 -0.27
N ARG A 169 -8.36 12.33 0.30
CA ARG A 169 -8.21 10.93 -0.10
C ARG A 169 -9.48 10.12 0.10
N TRP A 170 -10.15 10.28 1.25
CA TRP A 170 -11.41 9.56 1.51
C TRP A 170 -12.55 10.00 0.60
N ARG A 171 -12.60 11.27 0.21
CA ARG A 171 -13.55 11.77 -0.80
C ARG A 171 -13.25 11.21 -2.19
N ALA A 172 -11.99 11.16 -2.61
CA ALA A 172 -11.57 10.51 -3.85
C ALA A 172 -12.00 9.04 -3.85
N GLN A 173 -11.68 8.32 -2.77
CA GLN A 173 -12.11 6.94 -2.55
C GLN A 173 -13.64 6.79 -2.66
N PHE A 174 -14.40 7.67 -2.01
CA PHE A 174 -15.86 7.62 -2.02
C PHE A 174 -16.44 7.90 -3.41
N SER A 175 -15.86 8.84 -4.14
CA SER A 175 -16.34 9.21 -5.48
C SER A 175 -16.23 8.06 -6.50
N VAL A 176 -15.26 7.17 -6.30
CA VAL A 176 -15.04 5.98 -7.13
C VAL A 176 -15.85 4.80 -6.57
N GLU A 177 -15.67 4.46 -5.30
CA GLU A 177 -16.15 3.18 -4.76
C GLU A 177 -17.64 3.15 -4.37
N GLN A 178 -18.32 4.30 -4.23
CA GLN A 178 -19.69 4.34 -3.68
C GLN A 178 -20.70 3.49 -4.46
N ASP A 179 -20.52 3.38 -5.77
CA ASP A 179 -21.44 2.69 -6.68
C ASP A 179 -20.89 1.34 -7.16
N HIS A 180 -19.73 0.92 -6.63
CA HIS A 180 -19.14 -0.37 -6.99
C HIS A 180 -20.08 -1.53 -6.65
N TRP A 181 -20.05 -2.55 -7.51
CA TRP A 181 -20.61 -3.84 -7.18
C TRP A 181 -19.73 -4.57 -6.18
N HIS A 182 -20.37 -5.38 -5.34
CA HIS A 182 -19.72 -6.16 -4.30
C HIS A 182 -20.17 -7.60 -4.40
N GLU A 183 -19.20 -8.52 -4.47
CA GLU A 183 -19.42 -9.95 -4.39
C GLU A 183 -18.28 -10.61 -3.62
N GLY A 184 -18.43 -11.86 -3.22
CA GLY A 184 -17.41 -12.45 -2.35
C GLY A 184 -17.60 -13.92 -2.04
N SER A 185 -16.63 -14.40 -1.27
CA SER A 185 -16.57 -15.73 -0.68
C SER A 185 -16.48 -15.61 0.85
N ASP A 186 -16.24 -16.73 1.53
CA ASP A 186 -15.97 -16.73 2.98
C ASP A 186 -14.66 -16.00 3.33
N LEU A 187 -13.72 -15.93 2.38
CA LEU A 187 -12.39 -15.33 2.59
C LEU A 187 -12.24 -13.93 2.01
N PHE A 188 -13.02 -13.58 0.98
CA PHE A 188 -12.85 -12.32 0.25
C PHE A 188 -14.15 -11.55 0.03
N THR A 189 -14.05 -10.22 0.00
CA THR A 189 -15.06 -9.33 -0.57
C THR A 189 -14.41 -8.55 -1.71
N LEU A 190 -14.80 -8.87 -2.94
CA LEU A 190 -14.36 -8.23 -4.17
C LEU A 190 -15.28 -7.07 -4.53
N SER A 191 -14.69 -5.92 -4.86
CA SER A 191 -15.39 -4.69 -5.24
C SER A 191 -14.84 -4.13 -6.55
N PHE A 192 -15.71 -3.72 -7.45
CA PHE A 192 -15.35 -3.16 -8.77
C PHE A 192 -16.52 -2.42 -9.41
N ASP A 193 -16.23 -1.56 -10.40
CA ASP A 193 -17.24 -0.89 -11.22
C ASP A 193 -17.93 -1.86 -12.20
N THR A 194 -19.27 -1.89 -12.22
CA THR A 194 -20.05 -2.73 -13.14
C THR A 194 -19.95 -2.33 -14.61
N ASP A 195 -19.55 -1.10 -14.93
CA ASP A 195 -19.31 -0.69 -16.31
C ASP A 195 -18.08 -1.40 -16.91
N ARG A 196 -17.18 -1.92 -16.05
CA ARG A 196 -16.08 -2.83 -16.42
C ARG A 196 -16.60 -4.24 -16.71
N ARG A 197 -17.16 -4.41 -17.91
CA ARG A 197 -17.70 -5.71 -18.37
C ARG A 197 -16.68 -6.84 -18.40
N ASP A 198 -15.40 -6.52 -18.62
CA ASP A 198 -14.33 -7.50 -18.53
C ASP A 198 -14.21 -8.07 -17.11
N ILE A 199 -14.32 -7.24 -16.07
CA ILE A 199 -14.35 -7.67 -14.69
C ILE A 199 -15.65 -8.39 -14.38
N LEU A 200 -16.80 -7.79 -14.69
CA LEU A 200 -18.11 -8.38 -14.42
C LEU A 200 -18.28 -9.80 -14.99
N HIS A 201 -17.68 -10.10 -16.15
CA HIS A 201 -17.76 -11.43 -16.76
C HIS A 201 -16.73 -12.43 -16.24
N ASN A 202 -15.66 -11.96 -15.58
CA ASN A 202 -14.53 -12.81 -15.13
C ASN A 202 -14.25 -12.64 -13.63
N SER A 203 -15.15 -12.05 -12.85
CA SER A 203 -14.96 -11.79 -11.43
C SER A 203 -14.85 -13.08 -10.61
N GLN A 204 -15.51 -14.16 -11.05
CA GLN A 204 -15.31 -15.50 -10.49
C GLN A 204 -13.87 -16.01 -10.70
N ASP A 205 -13.24 -15.75 -11.85
CA ASP A 205 -11.84 -16.14 -12.08
C ASP A 205 -10.88 -15.39 -11.15
N VAL A 206 -11.23 -14.15 -10.78
CA VAL A 206 -10.50 -13.36 -9.78
C VAL A 206 -10.65 -13.99 -8.39
N LEU A 207 -11.88 -14.30 -7.97
CA LEU A 207 -12.15 -14.96 -6.69
C LEU A 207 -11.47 -16.33 -6.58
N ASP A 208 -11.56 -17.16 -7.64
CA ASP A 208 -10.91 -18.48 -7.67
C ASP A 208 -9.38 -18.36 -7.55
N HIS A 209 -8.79 -17.33 -8.19
CA HIS A 209 -7.36 -17.05 -8.09
C HIS A 209 -6.96 -16.57 -6.69
N LEU A 210 -7.78 -15.72 -6.05
CA LEU A 210 -7.59 -15.24 -4.68
C LEU A 210 -7.67 -16.39 -3.67
N GLU A 211 -8.69 -17.23 -3.75
CA GLU A 211 -8.87 -18.43 -2.90
C GLU A 211 -7.69 -19.39 -3.03
N LYS A 212 -7.26 -19.68 -4.26
CA LYS A 212 -6.08 -20.52 -4.51
C LYS A 212 -4.82 -19.90 -3.91
N SER A 213 -4.61 -18.60 -4.13
CA SER A 213 -3.44 -17.88 -3.61
C SER A 213 -3.47 -17.85 -2.08
N TYR A 214 -4.63 -17.67 -1.47
CA TYR A 214 -4.81 -17.74 -0.02
C TYR A 214 -4.40 -19.09 0.53
N GLU A 215 -4.87 -20.20 -0.04
CA GLU A 215 -4.51 -21.53 0.43
C GLU A 215 -3.02 -21.83 0.25
N GLU A 216 -2.40 -21.39 -0.85
CA GLU A 216 -0.94 -21.47 -1.04
C GLU A 216 -0.19 -20.71 0.05
N LEU A 217 -0.60 -19.47 0.36
CA LEU A 217 0.04 -18.63 1.36
C LEU A 217 -0.20 -19.15 2.78
N ARG A 218 -1.41 -19.61 3.10
CA ARG A 218 -1.76 -20.27 4.36
C ARG A 218 -0.85 -21.45 4.65
N LEU A 219 -0.63 -22.30 3.64
CA LEU A 219 0.29 -23.43 3.77
C LEU A 219 1.74 -22.97 3.91
N TRP A 220 2.15 -21.95 3.15
CA TRP A 220 3.51 -21.42 3.21
C TRP A 220 3.82 -20.81 4.57
N PHE A 221 2.96 -19.92 5.08
CA PHE A 221 3.12 -19.23 6.37
C PHE A 221 2.81 -20.12 7.58
N GLY A 222 1.98 -21.16 7.39
CA GLY A 222 1.50 -22.01 8.48
C GLY A 222 0.53 -21.28 9.42
N ALA A 223 -0.19 -20.28 8.91
CA ALA A 223 -1.15 -19.46 9.65
C ALA A 223 -2.39 -19.19 8.80
N ASP A 224 -3.54 -18.98 9.44
CA ASP A 224 -4.82 -18.70 8.75
C ASP A 224 -5.41 -17.35 9.20
N PRO A 225 -4.93 -16.23 8.61
CA PRO A 225 -5.26 -14.87 9.08
C PRO A 225 -6.76 -14.58 9.22
N VAL A 226 -7.58 -15.04 8.27
CA VAL A 226 -9.03 -14.78 8.30
C VAL A 226 -9.73 -15.67 9.33
N ARG A 227 -9.44 -16.97 9.33
CA ARG A 227 -10.19 -17.93 10.16
C ARG A 227 -9.74 -17.95 11.62
N GLU A 228 -8.44 -17.82 11.89
CA GLU A 228 -7.90 -17.81 13.25
C GLU A 228 -8.01 -16.43 13.90
N GLY A 229 -7.92 -15.36 13.11
CA GLY A 229 -7.98 -13.97 13.59
C GLY A 229 -9.40 -13.47 13.92
N GLY A 230 -10.45 -14.26 13.62
CA GLY A 230 -11.84 -13.84 13.78
C GLY A 230 -12.21 -12.60 12.94
N ARG A 231 -11.46 -12.37 11.86
CA ARG A 231 -11.57 -11.18 11.01
C ARG A 231 -12.64 -11.34 9.95
N ARG A 232 -13.02 -10.20 9.37
CA ARG A 232 -13.89 -10.14 8.19
C ARG A 232 -13.14 -10.68 6.96
N PRO A 233 -13.86 -11.09 5.91
CA PRO A 233 -13.25 -11.37 4.61
C PRO A 233 -12.30 -10.25 4.18
N ILE A 234 -11.17 -10.61 3.56
CA ILE A 234 -10.20 -9.66 3.03
C ILE A 234 -10.88 -8.87 1.90
N ARG A 235 -10.86 -7.54 2.02
CA ARG A 235 -11.41 -6.67 1.00
C ARG A 235 -10.42 -6.53 -0.16
N VAL A 236 -10.91 -6.73 -1.37
CA VAL A 236 -10.18 -6.56 -2.62
C VAL A 236 -10.94 -5.56 -3.49
N VAL A 237 -10.28 -4.55 -4.02
CA VAL A 237 -10.87 -3.58 -4.93
C VAL A 237 -10.06 -3.50 -6.21
N LEU A 238 -10.74 -3.64 -7.34
CA LEU A 238 -10.14 -3.50 -8.66
C LEU A 238 -10.52 -2.14 -9.25
N TYR A 239 -9.54 -1.46 -9.82
CA TYR A 239 -9.65 -0.15 -10.44
C TYR A 239 -9.20 -0.22 -11.90
N ASP A 240 -9.61 0.73 -12.73
CA ASP A 240 -8.74 1.11 -13.86
C ASP A 240 -7.54 1.96 -13.38
N SER A 241 -6.58 2.18 -14.27
CA SER A 241 -5.36 2.93 -13.91
C SER A 241 -5.62 4.38 -13.48
N ASP A 242 -6.60 5.07 -14.08
CA ASP A 242 -6.92 6.46 -13.76
C ASP A 242 -7.58 6.57 -12.38
N GLU A 243 -8.51 5.66 -12.09
CA GLU A 243 -9.15 5.54 -10.78
C GLU A 243 -8.15 5.13 -9.70
N PHE A 244 -7.25 4.21 -10.01
CA PHE A 244 -6.21 3.76 -9.08
C PHE A 244 -5.31 4.91 -8.67
N ASP A 245 -4.82 5.69 -9.63
CA ASP A 245 -4.04 6.90 -9.35
C ASP A 245 -4.87 7.92 -8.57
N HIS A 246 -6.13 8.13 -8.94
CA HIS A 246 -7.00 9.08 -8.22
C HIS A 246 -7.20 8.71 -6.74
N VAL A 247 -7.32 7.42 -6.42
CA VAL A 247 -7.58 6.93 -5.06
C VAL A 247 -6.30 6.80 -4.25
N THR A 248 -5.22 6.31 -4.85
CA THR A 248 -3.98 5.97 -4.13
C THR A 248 -2.91 7.05 -4.23
N GLY A 249 -2.98 7.86 -5.28
CA GLY A 249 -1.96 8.83 -5.66
C GLY A 249 -0.71 8.21 -6.26
N LEU A 250 -0.62 6.88 -6.43
CA LEU A 250 0.62 6.16 -6.76
C LEU A 250 1.04 6.25 -8.24
N GLY A 251 0.21 6.76 -9.14
CA GLY A 251 0.50 6.78 -10.58
C GLY A 251 0.71 5.41 -11.22
N ASP A 252 1.15 5.42 -12.47
CA ASP A 252 1.26 4.22 -13.32
C ASP A 252 2.36 3.22 -12.90
N TRP A 253 3.20 3.55 -11.91
CA TRP A 253 4.36 2.71 -11.57
C TRP A 253 4.03 1.60 -10.57
N ALA A 254 2.94 1.72 -9.79
CA ALA A 254 2.47 0.71 -8.87
C ALA A 254 1.27 -0.04 -9.47
N GLY A 255 1.36 -1.36 -9.58
CA GLY A 255 0.24 -2.19 -10.03
C GLY A 255 -0.81 -2.48 -8.94
N GLY A 256 -0.43 -2.28 -7.68
CA GLY A 256 -1.28 -2.55 -6.52
C GLY A 256 -0.74 -1.92 -5.24
N VAL A 257 -1.55 -1.95 -4.20
CA VAL A 257 -1.18 -1.55 -2.83
C VAL A 257 -2.06 -2.27 -1.80
N PHE A 258 -1.47 -2.58 -0.66
CA PHE A 258 -2.17 -3.04 0.53
C PHE A 258 -2.14 -1.96 1.64
N ASP A 259 -3.31 -1.40 1.95
CA ASP A 259 -3.50 -0.39 3.00
C ASP A 259 -4.44 -0.87 4.13
N GLY A 260 -4.61 -2.19 4.25
CA GLY A 260 -5.73 -2.84 4.95
C GLY A 260 -6.82 -3.31 3.98
N THR A 261 -6.84 -2.75 2.76
CA THR A 261 -7.55 -3.27 1.59
C THR A 261 -6.53 -3.65 0.52
N VAL A 262 -6.74 -4.77 -0.16
CA VAL A 262 -5.97 -5.11 -1.36
C VAL A 262 -6.54 -4.29 -2.53
N ARG A 263 -5.78 -3.33 -3.03
CA ARG A 263 -6.19 -2.45 -4.14
C ARG A 263 -5.31 -2.76 -5.34
N VAL A 264 -5.89 -3.04 -6.50
CA VAL A 264 -5.11 -3.40 -7.69
C VAL A 264 -5.63 -2.64 -8.90
N SER A 265 -4.71 -2.03 -9.66
CA SER A 265 -4.99 -1.50 -10.99
C SER A 265 -5.05 -2.63 -12.00
N VAL A 266 -6.18 -2.74 -12.70
CA VAL A 266 -6.43 -3.75 -13.72
C VAL A 266 -7.16 -3.10 -14.88
N ASP A 267 -6.46 -2.82 -15.99
CA ASP A 267 -7.11 -2.29 -17.20
C ASP A 267 -7.84 -3.38 -18.00
N ASP A 268 -7.35 -4.63 -18.00
CA ASP A 268 -7.96 -5.73 -18.74
C ASP A 268 -7.56 -7.09 -18.12
N LEU A 269 -8.51 -7.82 -17.56
CA LEU A 269 -8.26 -9.15 -16.96
C LEU A 269 -7.79 -10.23 -17.95
N ARG A 270 -7.89 -10.00 -19.26
CA ARG A 270 -7.45 -10.97 -20.28
C ARG A 270 -5.95 -10.88 -20.54
N VAL A 271 -5.33 -9.75 -20.20
CA VAL A 271 -3.92 -9.47 -20.44
C VAL A 271 -3.27 -8.95 -19.16
N GLY A 272 -1.94 -8.87 -19.15
CA GLY A 272 -1.20 -8.32 -18.00
C GLY A 272 -0.99 -9.31 -16.84
N ASN A 273 -0.41 -8.78 -15.76
CA ASN A 273 0.14 -9.56 -14.66
C ASN A 273 -0.72 -9.48 -13.38
N TRP A 274 -2.01 -9.16 -13.52
CA TRP A 274 -2.92 -8.92 -12.39
C TRP A 274 -2.94 -10.07 -11.37
N LYS A 275 -2.71 -11.32 -11.81
CA LYS A 275 -2.61 -12.48 -10.92
C LYS A 275 -1.41 -12.41 -9.98
N ALA A 276 -0.25 -12.02 -10.51
CA ALA A 276 0.95 -11.86 -9.69
C ALA A 276 0.79 -10.66 -8.77
N THR A 277 0.27 -9.53 -9.29
CA THR A 277 0.00 -8.32 -8.50
C THR A 277 -0.99 -8.59 -7.36
N LEU A 278 -2.12 -9.27 -7.61
CA LEU A 278 -3.05 -9.65 -6.54
C LEU A 278 -2.37 -10.54 -5.50
N LYS A 279 -1.53 -11.48 -5.94
CA LYS A 279 -0.81 -12.37 -5.02
C LYS A 279 0.22 -11.59 -4.19
N HIS A 280 0.90 -10.62 -4.79
CA HIS A 280 1.83 -9.71 -4.13
C HIS A 280 1.13 -8.95 -3.00
N GLU A 281 0.03 -8.27 -3.30
CA GLU A 281 -0.74 -7.53 -2.31
C GLU A 281 -1.35 -8.44 -1.24
N LEU A 282 -1.75 -9.66 -1.61
CA LEU A 282 -2.22 -10.65 -0.66
C LEU A 282 -1.11 -11.12 0.29
N VAL A 283 0.14 -11.19 -0.15
CA VAL A 283 1.28 -11.49 0.74
C VAL A 283 1.43 -10.38 1.78
N HIS A 284 1.31 -9.11 1.40
CA HIS A 284 1.32 -8.01 2.37
C HIS A 284 0.19 -8.14 3.40
N ALA A 285 -1.01 -8.55 2.98
CA ALA A 285 -2.10 -8.83 3.91
C ALA A 285 -1.72 -9.94 4.92
N PHE A 286 -1.15 -11.06 4.46
CA PHE A 286 -0.69 -12.13 5.37
C PHE A 286 0.40 -11.63 6.34
N LEU A 287 1.37 -10.88 5.84
CA LEU A 287 2.47 -10.36 6.64
C LEU A 287 2.00 -9.39 7.72
N PHE A 288 1.05 -8.50 7.37
CA PHE A 288 0.44 -7.59 8.32
C PHE A 288 -0.32 -8.32 9.42
N GLU A 289 -1.05 -9.38 9.09
CA GLU A 289 -1.84 -10.14 10.07
C GLU A 289 -0.97 -10.99 11.00
N ILE A 290 0.11 -11.57 10.48
CA ILE A 290 0.99 -12.46 11.25
C ILE A 290 2.02 -11.65 12.04
N GLY A 291 2.72 -10.75 11.37
CA GLY A 291 3.87 -10.03 11.93
C GLY A 291 3.59 -8.58 12.33
N GLY A 292 2.43 -8.04 11.96
CA GLY A 292 2.08 -6.66 12.25
C GLY A 292 3.01 -5.64 11.59
N ARG A 293 3.05 -4.45 12.18
CA ARG A 293 3.90 -3.33 11.70
C ARG A 293 5.38 -3.51 12.04
N SER A 294 5.73 -4.57 12.78
CA SER A 294 7.09 -4.86 13.20
C SER A 294 7.88 -5.61 12.14
N VAL A 295 7.23 -6.11 11.07
CA VAL A 295 7.91 -6.75 9.94
C VAL A 295 8.73 -5.67 9.19
N PRO A 296 10.06 -5.80 9.09
CA PRO A 296 10.86 -4.81 8.38
C PRO A 296 10.50 -4.73 6.89
N GLY A 297 10.57 -3.53 6.30
CA GLY A 297 10.25 -3.28 4.90
C GLY A 297 10.95 -4.22 3.94
N TRP A 298 12.25 -4.47 4.13
CA TRP A 298 13.01 -5.37 3.28
C TRP A 298 12.48 -6.82 3.28
N LEU A 299 11.97 -7.29 4.43
CA LEU A 299 11.40 -8.63 4.56
C LEU A 299 10.01 -8.65 3.97
N ASN A 300 9.24 -7.58 4.19
CA ASN A 300 7.89 -7.43 3.69
C ASN A 300 7.87 -7.44 2.15
N GLU A 301 8.60 -6.53 1.52
CA GLU A 301 8.74 -6.44 0.06
C GLU A 301 9.47 -7.64 -0.56
N GLY A 302 10.48 -8.16 0.14
CA GLY A 302 11.23 -9.32 -0.33
C GLY A 302 10.36 -10.58 -0.42
N LEU A 303 9.51 -10.82 0.60
CA LEU A 303 8.57 -11.95 0.59
C LEU A 303 7.43 -11.75 -0.40
N ALA A 304 6.89 -10.54 -0.54
CA ALA A 304 5.84 -10.25 -1.53
C ALA A 304 6.32 -10.57 -2.96
N GLN A 305 7.49 -10.05 -3.35
CA GLN A 305 8.11 -10.34 -4.65
C GLN A 305 8.54 -11.81 -4.82
N LEU A 306 8.95 -12.48 -3.74
CA LEU A 306 9.37 -13.88 -3.81
C LEU A 306 8.16 -14.82 -3.99
N LEU A 307 7.05 -14.54 -3.30
CA LEU A 307 5.88 -15.41 -3.23
C LEU A 307 4.84 -15.14 -4.33
N GLU A 308 4.85 -13.96 -4.97
CA GLU A 308 4.13 -13.77 -6.25
C GLU A 308 4.63 -14.75 -7.34
N ASN A 309 5.86 -15.26 -7.19
CA ASN A 309 6.47 -16.34 -7.96
C ASN A 309 6.56 -16.07 -9.47
N GLN A 310 7.03 -14.87 -9.83
CA GLN A 310 7.25 -14.51 -11.23
C GLN A 310 8.55 -15.13 -11.78
N ALA A 311 8.41 -15.96 -12.82
CA ALA A 311 9.53 -16.71 -13.38
C ALA A 311 10.68 -15.81 -13.86
N GLY A 312 11.90 -16.14 -13.41
CA GLY A 312 13.13 -15.43 -13.78
C GLY A 312 13.27 -14.02 -13.22
N GLU A 313 12.36 -13.56 -12.34
CA GLU A 313 12.47 -12.23 -11.71
C GLU A 313 13.70 -12.13 -10.82
N VAL A 314 13.95 -13.13 -9.97
CA VAL A 314 15.14 -13.21 -9.10
C VAL A 314 16.43 -13.10 -9.91
N ASP A 315 16.53 -13.80 -11.04
CA ASP A 315 17.73 -13.75 -11.89
C ASP A 315 17.91 -12.38 -12.54
N ARG A 316 16.82 -11.73 -12.97
CA ARG A 316 16.84 -10.38 -13.53
C ARG A 316 17.23 -9.34 -12.49
N ALA A 317 16.68 -9.43 -11.28
CA ALA A 317 17.03 -8.59 -10.14
C ALA A 317 18.51 -8.77 -9.75
N ARG A 318 18.99 -10.01 -9.66
CA ARG A 318 20.39 -10.35 -9.37
C ARG A 318 21.33 -9.78 -10.44
N ALA A 319 20.98 -9.90 -11.72
CA ALA A 319 21.75 -9.33 -12.82
C ALA A 319 21.78 -7.80 -12.79
N ARG A 320 20.68 -7.15 -12.39
CA ARG A 320 20.61 -5.68 -12.20
C ARG A 320 21.57 -5.24 -11.10
N LEU A 321 21.48 -5.83 -9.90
CA LEU A 321 22.37 -5.47 -8.79
C LEU A 321 23.85 -5.65 -9.13
N ARG A 322 24.20 -6.75 -9.82
CA ARG A 322 25.56 -7.00 -10.30
C ARG A 322 26.06 -5.95 -11.28
N ARG A 323 25.20 -5.52 -12.19
CA ARG A 323 25.51 -4.47 -13.18
C ARG A 323 25.75 -3.13 -12.50
N ASP A 324 24.88 -2.77 -11.56
CA ASP A 324 24.89 -1.46 -10.91
C ASP A 324 26.00 -1.37 -9.86
N GLY A 325 26.40 -2.49 -9.25
CA GLY A 325 27.51 -2.55 -8.29
C GLY A 325 27.18 -1.93 -6.92
N VAL A 326 25.92 -1.56 -6.68
CA VAL A 326 25.46 -0.88 -5.47
C VAL A 326 24.44 -1.74 -4.74
N VAL A 327 24.65 -1.88 -3.42
CA VAL A 327 23.69 -2.46 -2.48
C VAL A 327 23.58 -1.56 -1.26
N PHE A 328 22.38 -1.42 -0.73
CA PHE A 328 22.04 -0.67 0.48
C PHE A 328 22.40 -1.47 1.73
N GLU A 329 22.59 -0.82 2.88
CA GLU A 329 22.59 -1.52 4.17
C GLU A 329 21.14 -1.88 4.56
N LEU A 330 20.94 -2.91 5.38
CA LEU A 330 19.59 -3.41 5.71
C LEU A 330 18.77 -2.37 6.47
N GLU A 331 19.40 -1.59 7.34
CA GLU A 331 18.79 -0.52 8.12
C GLU A 331 18.16 0.54 7.20
N GLY A 332 18.77 0.78 6.03
CA GLY A 332 18.24 1.69 5.01
C GLY A 332 17.03 1.15 4.24
N LEU A 333 16.65 -0.12 4.47
CA LEU A 333 15.52 -0.81 3.85
C LEU A 333 14.51 -1.30 4.90
N GLU A 334 14.64 -0.94 6.17
CA GLU A 334 13.66 -1.31 7.21
C GLU A 334 12.36 -0.52 7.11
N GLY A 335 12.44 0.73 6.65
CA GLY A 335 11.28 1.61 6.50
C GLY A 335 10.61 1.51 5.13
N SER A 336 9.59 2.35 4.96
CA SER A 336 8.96 2.56 3.65
C SER A 336 9.92 3.24 2.69
N LEU A 337 9.81 2.91 1.40
CA LEU A 337 10.51 3.62 0.32
C LEU A 337 9.82 4.95 -0.05
N VAL A 338 8.72 5.28 0.64
CA VAL A 338 8.02 6.56 0.54
C VAL A 338 8.98 7.73 0.80
N GLY A 339 9.00 8.70 -0.13
CA GLY A 339 9.90 9.86 -0.11
C GLY A 339 11.22 9.67 -0.87
N TRP A 340 11.45 8.52 -1.52
CA TRP A 340 12.57 8.36 -2.43
C TRP A 340 12.22 8.92 -3.81
N ASP A 341 12.93 9.93 -4.27
CA ASP A 341 12.70 10.52 -5.60
C ASP A 341 13.54 9.86 -6.72
N ASP A 342 14.59 9.11 -6.36
CA ASP A 342 15.44 8.42 -7.35
C ASP A 342 14.82 7.06 -7.73
N THR A 343 14.14 7.03 -8.88
CA THR A 343 13.57 5.81 -9.47
C THR A 343 14.59 4.69 -9.62
N GLN A 344 15.87 4.98 -9.92
CA GLN A 344 16.88 3.94 -10.01
C GLN A 344 17.24 3.38 -8.64
N ALA A 345 17.29 4.22 -7.60
CA ALA A 345 17.52 3.77 -6.24
C ALA A 345 16.36 2.88 -5.76
N ILE A 346 15.11 3.27 -6.01
CA ILE A 346 13.92 2.46 -5.72
C ILE A 346 14.00 1.11 -6.43
N SER A 347 14.25 1.11 -7.73
CA SER A 347 14.39 -0.12 -8.54
C SER A 347 15.51 -1.03 -8.03
N ARG A 348 16.61 -0.46 -7.50
CA ARG A 348 17.68 -1.23 -6.85
C ARG A 348 17.25 -1.76 -5.49
N ALA A 349 16.53 -0.98 -4.69
CA ALA A 349 16.02 -1.40 -3.39
C ALA A 349 15.11 -2.63 -3.53
N TYR A 350 14.11 -2.57 -4.41
CA TYR A 350 13.23 -3.72 -4.71
C TYR A 350 14.01 -4.94 -5.22
N ALA A 351 14.95 -4.74 -6.15
CA ALA A 351 15.79 -5.83 -6.63
C ALA A 351 16.62 -6.45 -5.49
N GLN A 352 17.14 -5.63 -4.57
CA GLN A 352 17.90 -6.10 -3.43
C GLN A 352 17.06 -6.89 -2.44
N THR A 353 15.86 -6.41 -2.09
CA THR A 353 14.97 -7.10 -1.13
C THR A 353 14.54 -8.47 -1.67
N LEU A 354 14.21 -8.58 -2.96
CA LEU A 354 13.90 -9.85 -3.61
C LEU A 354 15.09 -10.82 -3.59
N VAL A 355 16.26 -10.38 -4.05
CA VAL A 355 17.45 -11.25 -4.14
C VAL A 355 17.93 -11.65 -2.74
N TRP A 356 17.74 -10.77 -1.74
CA TRP A 356 18.05 -11.06 -0.35
C TRP A 356 17.08 -12.09 0.26
N ALA A 357 15.77 -11.95 0.05
CA ALA A 357 14.79 -12.93 0.50
C ALA A 357 15.01 -14.31 -0.17
N ASP A 358 15.35 -14.33 -1.47
CA ASP A 358 15.73 -15.55 -2.18
C ASP A 358 17.01 -16.18 -1.61
N ASP A 359 18.04 -15.39 -1.30
CA ASP A 359 19.27 -15.89 -0.70
C ASP A 359 19.02 -16.45 0.71
N LEU A 360 18.17 -15.81 1.51
CA LEU A 360 17.74 -16.33 2.81
C LEU A 360 17.03 -17.69 2.65
N ARG A 361 16.04 -17.77 1.74
CA ARG A 361 15.31 -19.01 1.42
C ARG A 361 16.27 -20.12 0.98
N ALA A 362 17.20 -19.82 0.09
CA ALA A 362 18.10 -20.80 -0.52
C ALA A 362 19.15 -21.34 0.45
N ASN A 363 19.67 -20.50 1.36
CA ASN A 363 20.78 -20.86 2.25
C ASN A 363 20.32 -21.26 3.66
N TYR A 364 19.17 -20.76 4.13
CA TYR A 364 18.70 -20.95 5.51
C TYR A 364 17.30 -21.58 5.59
N GLY A 365 16.61 -21.73 4.46
CA GLY A 365 15.30 -22.38 4.35
C GLY A 365 14.12 -21.45 4.64
N GLU A 366 12.94 -21.86 4.17
CA GLU A 366 11.68 -21.10 4.32
C GLU A 366 11.24 -20.95 5.78
N GLU A 367 11.59 -21.92 6.64
CA GLU A 367 11.30 -21.86 8.07
C GLU A 367 11.97 -20.67 8.76
N ALA A 368 13.18 -20.29 8.33
CA ALA A 368 13.85 -19.11 8.87
C ALA A 368 13.03 -17.84 8.59
N LEU A 369 12.56 -17.67 7.34
CA LEU A 369 11.74 -16.53 6.93
C LEU A 369 10.41 -16.49 7.69
N ARG A 370 9.72 -17.63 7.82
CA ARG A 370 8.49 -17.72 8.60
C ARG A 370 8.69 -17.28 10.05
N ARG A 371 9.72 -17.81 10.71
CA ARG A 371 10.01 -17.48 12.11
C ARG A 371 10.28 -16.00 12.31
N MET A 372 10.96 -15.35 11.38
CA MET A 372 11.14 -13.90 11.40
C MET A 372 9.81 -13.16 11.39
N VAL A 373 8.87 -13.57 10.54
CA VAL A 373 7.53 -12.93 10.46
C VAL A 373 6.73 -13.16 11.75
N HIS A 374 6.68 -14.40 12.27
CA HIS A 374 5.97 -14.70 13.53
C HIS A 374 6.58 -13.95 14.72
N ALA A 375 7.91 -13.91 14.81
CA ALA A 375 8.63 -13.18 15.86
C ALA A 375 8.30 -11.68 15.86
N ALA A 376 8.15 -11.07 14.68
CA ALA A 376 7.73 -9.67 14.56
C ALA A 376 6.35 -9.44 15.21
N GLY A 377 5.41 -10.37 15.02
CA GLY A 377 4.07 -10.33 15.61
C GLY A 377 4.07 -10.50 17.13
N GLU A 378 5.06 -11.22 17.66
CA GLU A 378 5.31 -11.39 19.09
C GLU A 378 6.08 -10.22 19.73
N GLY A 379 6.44 -9.19 18.93
CA GLY A 379 7.21 -8.04 19.38
C GLY A 379 8.70 -8.31 19.56
N GLN A 380 9.21 -9.40 18.97
CA GLN A 380 10.63 -9.75 18.96
C GLN A 380 11.32 -9.19 17.70
N GLU A 381 12.61 -8.90 17.82
CA GLU A 381 13.43 -8.47 16.69
C GLU A 381 13.66 -9.66 15.73
N VAL A 382 13.38 -9.46 14.44
CA VAL A 382 13.48 -10.55 13.45
C VAL A 382 14.89 -11.12 13.32
N GLY A 383 15.92 -10.30 13.54
CA GLY A 383 17.32 -10.74 13.52
C GLY A 383 17.66 -11.74 14.63
N VAL A 384 17.06 -11.57 15.81
CA VAL A 384 17.21 -12.49 16.94
C VAL A 384 16.55 -13.84 16.62
N ALA A 385 15.30 -13.83 16.14
CA ALA A 385 14.61 -15.05 15.77
C ALA A 385 15.32 -15.83 14.64
N PHE A 386 15.91 -15.11 13.69
CA PHE A 386 16.74 -15.70 12.64
C PHE A 386 17.99 -16.39 13.23
N GLU A 387 18.70 -15.71 14.13
CA GLU A 387 19.91 -16.24 14.76
C GLU A 387 19.62 -17.45 15.65
N GLU A 388 18.57 -17.41 16.45
CA GLU A 388 18.16 -18.55 17.28
C GLU A 388 17.85 -19.80 16.47
N TRP A 389 17.20 -19.63 15.31
CA TRP A 389 16.87 -20.75 14.43
C TRP A 389 18.07 -21.29 13.66
N THR A 390 18.89 -20.40 13.11
CA THR A 390 19.98 -20.77 12.17
C THR A 390 21.34 -20.95 12.84
N SER A 391 21.48 -20.50 14.09
CA SER A 391 22.78 -20.30 14.77
C SER A 391 23.73 -19.36 14.02
N VAL A 392 23.21 -18.50 13.15
CA VAL A 392 23.97 -17.53 12.34
C VAL A 392 23.38 -16.14 12.55
N PRO A 393 24.17 -15.13 12.97
CA PRO A 393 23.68 -13.76 13.05
C PRO A 393 23.20 -13.25 11.69
N LEU A 394 22.06 -12.55 11.65
CA LEU A 394 21.50 -11.99 10.40
C LEU A 394 22.52 -11.08 9.69
N SER A 395 23.29 -10.30 10.44
CA SER A 395 24.35 -9.44 9.91
C SER A 395 25.48 -10.23 9.23
N PHE A 396 25.80 -11.43 9.71
CA PHE A 396 26.77 -12.32 9.07
C PHE A 396 26.21 -12.93 7.79
N ALA A 397 24.95 -13.37 7.82
CA ALA A 397 24.25 -13.86 6.65
C ALA A 397 24.22 -12.79 5.55
N TYR A 398 23.92 -11.54 5.92
CA TYR A 398 23.87 -10.42 5.01
C TYR A 398 25.23 -10.07 4.39
N ARG A 399 26.31 -10.08 5.19
CA ARG A 399 27.68 -9.92 4.67
C ARG A 399 28.02 -11.01 3.66
N SER A 400 27.70 -12.26 3.98
CA SER A 400 27.96 -13.40 3.10
C SER A 400 27.17 -13.32 1.78
N PHE A 401 25.93 -12.82 1.84
CA PHE A 401 25.13 -12.52 0.66
C PHE A 401 25.80 -11.50 -0.24
N ARG A 402 26.27 -10.36 0.31
CA ARG A 402 26.97 -9.32 -0.47
C ARG A 402 28.20 -9.88 -1.17
N GLU A 403 28.99 -10.71 -0.49
CA GLU A 403 30.14 -11.37 -1.10
C GLU A 403 29.75 -12.33 -2.23
N ARG A 404 28.68 -13.13 -2.07
CA ARG A 404 28.19 -14.04 -3.12
C ARG A 404 27.63 -13.28 -4.32
N LEU A 405 26.96 -12.15 -4.08
CA LEU A 405 26.33 -11.36 -5.13
C LEU A 405 27.36 -10.83 -6.14
N PHE A 406 28.55 -10.43 -5.67
CA PHE A 406 29.59 -9.82 -6.51
C PHE A 406 30.76 -10.76 -6.87
N ARG A 407 30.66 -12.04 -6.51
CA ARG A 407 31.46 -13.11 -7.14
C ARG A 407 30.80 -13.57 -8.43
#